data_AF-A0A832ACE7-F1
#
_entry.id   AF-A0A832ACE7-F1
#
_cell.length_a   1.000
_cell.length_b   1.000
_cell.length_c   1.000
_cell.angle_alpha   90.00
_cell.angle_beta   90.00
_cell.angle_gamma   90.00
#
_symmetry.space_group_name_H-M   'P 1'
#
loop_
_entity.id
_entity.type
_entity.pdbx_description
1 polymer ?
#
loop_
_entity_poly.entity_id
_entity_poly.type
_entity_poly.pdbx_seq_one_letter_code
_entity_poly.pdbx_strand_id
1 'polypeptide(L)' 'ALFKEHVGIGLMRGLRVVSADVLANIINACRKEGVMVLRAGRNTLRFLPPLTITKDEIDEGFKRFNNALASL' A
#
# COMPACT_ATOMS: atom_id res chain seq x y z
N ALA A 1 -3.10 -13.37 8.70
CA ALA A 1 -2.16 -12.53 7.95
C ALA A 1 -2.93 -11.71 6.92
N LEU A 2 -2.76 -10.38 6.87
CA LEU A 2 -3.47 -9.49 5.93
C LEU A 2 -3.00 -9.63 4.48
N PHE A 3 -1.72 -9.96 4.30
CA PHE A 3 -1.05 -10.10 3.01
C PHE A 3 -0.69 -11.57 2.72
N LYS A 4 -0.76 -11.95 1.44
CA LYS A 4 -0.46 -13.28 0.92
C LYS A 4 0.88 -13.32 0.20
N GLU A 5 1.20 -12.29 -0.58
CA GLU A 5 2.33 -12.30 -1.50
C GLU A 5 2.79 -10.87 -1.79
N HIS A 6 4.09 -10.69 -2.01
CA HIS A 6 4.68 -9.46 -2.53
C HIS A 6 5.09 -9.67 -4.00
N VAL A 7 4.70 -8.74 -4.87
CA VAL A 7 4.93 -8.81 -6.31
C VAL A 7 5.45 -7.48 -6.85
N GLY A 8 6.07 -7.51 -8.02
CA GLY A 8 6.48 -6.32 -8.77
C GLY A 8 7.99 -6.12 -8.90
N ILE A 9 8.37 -5.13 -9.71
CA ILE A 9 9.75 -4.87 -10.15
C ILE A 9 10.10 -3.39 -9.95
N GLY A 10 11.35 -3.11 -9.55
CA GLY A 10 11.82 -1.74 -9.33
C GLY A 10 10.98 -0.97 -8.31
N LEU A 11 10.42 0.17 -8.72
CA LEU A 11 9.51 0.99 -7.90
C LEU A 11 8.03 0.60 -8.06
N MET A 12 7.69 -0.24 -9.04
CA MET A 12 6.33 -0.76 -9.19
C MET A 12 6.17 -1.97 -8.28
N ARG A 13 5.68 -1.75 -7.06
CA ARG A 13 5.51 -2.79 -6.04
C ARG A 13 4.05 -3.06 -5.74
N GLY A 14 3.73 -4.29 -5.34
CA GLY A 14 2.39 -4.67 -4.97
C GLY A 14 2.34 -5.71 -3.86
N LEU A 15 1.26 -5.66 -3.08
CA LEU A 15 0.96 -6.59 -2.00
C LEU A 15 -0.40 -7.24 -2.27
N ARG A 16 -0.42 -8.56 -2.34
CA ARG A 16 -1.65 -9.33 -2.53
C ARG A 16 -2.33 -9.51 -1.19
N VAL A 17 -3.57 -9.07 -1.07
CA VAL A 17 -4.36 -9.04 0.17
C VAL A 17 -5.29 -10.25 0.22
N VAL A 18 -5.69 -10.67 1.41
CA VAL A 18 -6.54 -11.87 1.59
C VAL A 18 -7.88 -11.79 0.84
N SER A 19 -8.55 -10.64 0.86
CA SER A 19 -9.84 -10.39 0.22
C SER A 19 -9.94 -8.97 -0.36
N ALA A 20 -10.93 -8.75 -1.22
CA ALA A 20 -11.19 -7.43 -1.82
C ALA A 20 -11.73 -6.42 -0.80
N ASP A 21 -12.50 -6.87 0.19
CA ASP A 21 -13.07 -6.00 1.23
C ASP A 21 -11.99 -5.47 2.16
N VAL A 22 -11.06 -6.35 2.57
CA VAL A 22 -9.88 -5.93 3.36
C VAL A 22 -9.02 -4.96 2.56
N LEU A 23 -8.86 -5.17 1.25
CA LEU A 23 -8.16 -4.20 0.39
C LEU A 23 -8.84 -2.83 0.39
N ALA A 24 -10.18 -2.78 0.29
CA ALA A 24 -10.93 -1.52 0.32
C ALA A 24 -10.75 -0.81 1.67
N ASN A 25 -10.80 -1.55 2.78
CA ASN A 25 -10.56 -1.01 4.11
C ASN A 25 -9.14 -0.45 4.26
N ILE A 26 -8.12 -1.17 3.77
CA ILE A 26 -6.73 -0.70 3.76
C ILE A 26 -6.60 0.60 2.97
N ILE A 27 -7.16 0.67 1.75
CA ILE A 27 -7.10 1.88 0.92
C ILE A 27 -7.75 3.07 1.65
N ASN A 28 -8.89 2.87 2.31
CA ASN A 28 -9.57 3.90 3.08
C ASN A 28 -8.76 4.36 4.29
N ALA A 29 -8.13 3.44 5.02
CA ALA A 29 -7.25 3.77 6.15
C ALA A 29 -6.01 4.53 5.68
N CYS A 30 -5.34 4.08 4.61
CA CYS A 30 -4.20 4.78 4.03
C CYS A 30 -4.56 6.19 3.58
N ARG A 31 -5.75 6.38 2.99
CA ARG A 31 -6.23 7.70 2.58
C ARG A 31 -6.41 8.65 3.77
N LYS A 32 -6.85 8.15 4.93
CA LYS A 32 -6.97 8.95 6.17
C LYS A 32 -5.60 9.36 6.71
N GLU A 33 -4.62 8.47 6.62
CA GLU A 33 -3.22 8.73 7.01
C GLU A 33 -2.42 9.52 5.95
N GLY A 34 -3.06 9.96 4.87
CA GLY A 34 -2.41 10.77 3.83
C GLY A 34 -1.46 10.00 2.93
N VAL A 35 -1.64 8.68 2.77
CA VAL A 35 -0.88 7.83 1.84
C VAL A 35 -1.79 7.39 0.70
N MET A 36 -1.36 7.64 -0.53
CA MET A 36 -2.08 7.20 -1.72
C MET A 36 -1.57 5.85 -2.20
N VAL A 37 -2.47 4.87 -2.24
CA VAL A 37 -2.23 3.52 -2.71
C VAL A 37 -3.31 3.13 -3.71
N LEU A 38 -2.96 2.27 -4.67
CA LEU A 38 -3.85 1.90 -5.77
C LEU A 38 -4.32 0.45 -5.63
N ARG A 39 -5.55 0.19 -6.07
CA ARG A 39 -6.02 -1.17 -6.32
C ARG A 39 -5.54 -1.63 -7.70
N ALA A 40 -5.09 -2.88 -7.78
CA ALA A 40 -4.80 -3.59 -9.03
C ALA A 40 -5.52 -4.95 -9.03
N GLY A 41 -6.30 -5.22 -10.09
CA GLY A 41 -7.05 -6.46 -10.21
C GLY A 41 -8.03 -6.70 -9.04
N ARG A 42 -8.16 -7.97 -8.62
CA ARG A 42 -9.13 -8.38 -7.60
C ARG A 42 -8.73 -7.96 -6.18
N ASN A 43 -7.51 -8.23 -5.76
CA ASN A 43 -7.07 -8.13 -4.37
C ASN A 43 -5.62 -7.65 -4.20
N THR A 44 -5.05 -6.90 -5.14
CA THR A 44 -3.67 -6.41 -5.03
C THR A 44 -3.64 -4.92 -4.71
N LEU A 45 -2.92 -4.56 -3.66
CA LEU A 45 -2.53 -3.18 -3.33
C LEU A 45 -1.26 -2.84 -4.11
N ARG A 46 -1.16 -1.65 -4.71
CA ARG A 46 -0.03 -1.27 -5.57
C ARG A 46 0.53 0.10 -5.20
N PHE A 47 1.86 0.16 -5.15
CA PHE A 47 2.66 1.36 -5.01
C PHE A 47 3.26 1.72 -6.36
N LEU A 48 3.00 2.94 -6.83
CA LEU A 48 3.67 3.56 -7.98
C LEU A 48 4.11 4.97 -7.60
N PRO A 49 5.24 5.10 -6.91
CA PRO A 49 5.83 6.40 -6.67
C PRO A 49 6.47 6.96 -7.96
N PRO A 50 6.69 8.28 -8.04
CA PRO A 50 7.48 8.88 -9.11
C PRO A 50 8.94 8.38 -9.08
N LEU A 51 9.62 8.40 -10.22
CA LEU A 51 11.04 7.99 -10.30
C LEU A 51 11.99 8.93 -9.55
N THR A 52 11.53 10.14 -9.23
CA THR A 52 12.25 11.15 -8.46
C THR A 52 12.04 11.02 -6.95
N ILE A 53 11.30 10.00 -6.48
CA ILE A 53 11.03 9.82 -5.05
C ILE A 53 12.34 9.57 -4.30
N THR A 54 12.48 10.22 -3.16
CA THR A 54 13.63 10.07 -2.26
C THR A 54 13.40 8.93 -1.26
N LYS A 55 14.47 8.46 -0.65
CA LYS A 55 14.38 7.43 0.39
C LYS A 55 13.59 7.92 1.62
N ASP A 56 13.78 9.17 2.01
CA ASP A 56 13.08 9.75 3.16
C ASP A 56 11.56 9.84 2.94
N GLU A 57 11.13 10.19 1.71
CA GLU A 57 9.71 10.17 1.33
C GLU A 57 9.12 8.75 1.34
N ILE A 58 9.91 7.74 0.92
CA ILE A 58 9.52 6.34 1.00
C ILE A 58 9.33 5.93 2.47
N ASP A 59 10.30 6.26 3.33
CA ASP A 59 10.28 5.89 4.75
C ASP A 59 9.11 6.54 5.49
N GLU A 60 8.83 7.82 5.24
CA GLU A 60 7.65 8.52 5.77
C GLU A 60 6.34 7.94 5.23
N GLY A 61 6.27 7.60 3.94
CA GLY A 61 5.12 6.94 3.33
C GLY A 61 4.83 5.59 3.97
N PHE A 62 5.86 4.77 4.22
CA PHE A 62 5.70 3.48 4.90
C PHE A 62 5.38 3.61 6.39
N LYS A 63 5.88 4.65 7.08
CA LYS A 63 5.48 4.96 8.45
C LYS A 63 3.97 5.21 8.54
N ARG A 64 3.44 6.07 7.67
CA ARG A 64 1.99 6.34 7.60
C ARG A 64 1.19 5.12 7.14
N PHE A 65 1.74 4.33 6.22
CA PHE A 65 1.13 3.05 5.82
C PHE A 65 1.01 2.09 7.02
N ASN A 66 2.04 1.99 7.85
CA ASN A 66 1.99 1.16 9.06
C ASN A 66 0.96 1.68 10.08
N ASN A 67 0.83 3.00 10.24
CA ASN A 67 -0.24 3.58 11.07
C ASN A 67 -1.63 3.23 10.55
N ALA A 68 -1.83 3.29 9.22
CA ALA A 68 -3.08 2.89 8.59
C ALA A 68 -3.38 1.40 8.84
N LEU A 69 -2.36 0.54 8.81
CA LEU A 69 -2.53 -0.88 9.13
C LEU A 69 -2.82 -1.15 10.60
N ALA A 70 -2.26 -0.36 11.52
CA ALA A 70 -2.51 -0.48 12.94
C ALA A 70 -3.92 -0.02 13.37
N SER A 71 -4.63 0.73 12.52
CA SER A 71 -6.00 1.21 12.76
C SER A 71 -7.09 0.34 12.14
N LEU A 72 -6.72 -0.78 11.53
CA LEU A 72 -7.62 -1.77 10.92
C LEU A 72 -7.91 -2.95 11.85
#